data_AF-A0AAV1ZE56-F1
#
_entry.id   AF-A0AAV1ZE56-F1
#
_cell.length_a   1.000
_cell.length_b   1.000
_cell.length_c   1.000
_cell.angle_alpha   90.00
_cell.angle_beta   90.00
_cell.angle_gamma   90.00
#
_symmetry.space_group_name_H-M   'P 1'
#
loop_
_entity.id
_entity.type
_entity.pdbx_description
1 polymer ?
#
loop_
_entity_poly.entity_id
_entity_poly.type
_entity_poly.pdbx_seq_one_letter_code
_entity_poly.pdbx_strand_id
1 'polypeptide(L)'
;MFTMDLDSQAIKYTRLEATSLEGNFLKAIQEEIGETEESRRECLRILSETLNELEDVECCMDEGFLLKFLRVAKFDCEKAFDRIKGYYKMQEMLTNLLKNTSIPISTIRNMKYTFALPYRAKDNSIVTVARMGVIDYSKISFEGRSFLDIISTVNILKNPITQMCGITIIFDFADFKYSSLLAVNPKIAFDYMYYMQIYVYPNNDNWKSLHSCIPPEILPEDLGGHLPKSRLIDLLDDVEKLEKETLEQFQFGYKITKHVRMSMKIIEPDK
;
A
#
# COMPACT_ATOMS: atom_id res chain seq x y z
N MET A 1 -16.09 2.80 -38.18
CA MET A 1 -16.65 3.17 -36.87
C MET A 1 -15.45 3.51 -36.00
N PHE A 2 -15.16 4.79 -35.85
CA PHE A 2 -13.93 5.29 -35.23
C PHE A 2 -13.96 4.97 -33.73
N THR A 3 -13.03 4.14 -33.27
CA THR A 3 -12.61 4.11 -31.87
C THR A 3 -11.97 5.46 -31.58
N MET A 4 -12.69 6.36 -30.92
CA MET A 4 -12.04 7.51 -30.28
C MET A 4 -11.08 6.95 -29.23
N ASP A 5 -9.80 7.04 -29.55
CA ASP A 5 -8.72 6.77 -28.63
C ASP A 5 -8.84 7.77 -27.48
N LEU A 6 -9.27 7.31 -26.30
CA LEU A 6 -9.33 8.15 -25.10
C LEU A 6 -7.95 8.66 -24.68
N ASP A 7 -6.86 8.13 -25.27
CA ASP A 7 -5.51 8.67 -25.12
C ASP A 7 -5.34 10.02 -25.88
N SER A 8 -6.29 10.43 -26.73
CA SER A 8 -6.28 11.71 -27.46
C SER A 8 -6.74 12.91 -26.64
N GLN A 9 -7.40 12.72 -25.50
CA GLN A 9 -7.53 13.74 -24.45
C GLN A 9 -6.42 13.47 -23.44
N ALA A 10 -5.35 14.25 -23.47
CA ALA A 10 -4.29 14.16 -22.49
C ALA A 10 -4.88 14.33 -21.08
N ILE A 11 -5.05 13.22 -20.37
CA ILE A 11 -5.53 13.21 -19.00
C ILE A 11 -4.50 14.01 -18.19
N LYS A 12 -4.94 15.08 -17.53
CA LYS A 12 -4.11 16.06 -16.79
C LYS A 12 -3.34 15.45 -15.61
N TYR A 13 -3.58 14.19 -15.29
CA TYR A 13 -3.08 13.53 -14.10
C TYR A 13 -1.84 12.70 -14.40
N THR A 14 -0.89 12.71 -13.48
CA THR A 14 0.31 11.90 -13.53
C THR A 14 -0.05 10.43 -13.62
N ARG A 15 0.59 9.70 -14.52
CA ARG A 15 0.37 8.25 -14.65
C ARG A 15 0.94 7.49 -13.45
N LEU A 16 0.36 6.33 -13.15
CA LEU A 16 0.79 5.50 -12.02
C LEU A 16 2.28 5.14 -12.10
N GLU A 17 2.75 4.75 -13.27
CA GLU A 17 4.11 4.27 -13.53
C GLU A 17 5.19 5.35 -13.43
N ALA A 18 4.80 6.63 -13.42
CA ALA A 18 5.75 7.73 -13.31
C ALA A 18 6.60 7.59 -12.03
N THR A 19 7.91 7.81 -12.16
CA THR A 19 8.88 7.73 -11.06
C THR A 19 9.48 9.09 -10.71
N SER A 20 9.11 10.15 -11.44
CA SER A 20 9.42 11.53 -11.10
C SER A 20 8.22 12.43 -11.43
N LEU A 21 8.16 13.58 -10.76
CA LEU A 21 7.20 14.64 -11.05
C LEU A 21 7.88 15.76 -11.83
N GLU A 22 7.08 16.61 -12.48
CA GLU A 22 7.59 17.84 -13.09
C GLU A 22 8.34 18.68 -12.05
N GLY A 23 9.40 19.37 -12.48
CA GLY A 23 10.39 19.98 -11.59
C GLY A 23 9.81 20.89 -10.50
N ASN A 24 8.76 21.66 -10.81
CA ASN A 24 8.14 22.56 -9.83
C ASN A 24 7.40 21.79 -8.72
N PHE A 25 6.66 20.73 -9.08
CA PHE A 25 5.94 19.90 -8.10
C PHE A 25 6.91 19.10 -7.24
N LEU A 26 7.91 18.47 -7.87
CA LEU A 26 8.94 17.73 -7.15
C LEU A 26 9.66 18.63 -6.15
N LYS A 27 10.06 19.83 -6.58
CA LYS A 27 10.76 20.79 -5.72
C LYS A 27 9.90 21.22 -4.54
N ALA A 28 8.62 21.55 -4.74
CA ALA A 28 7.73 21.94 -3.67
C ALA A 28 7.57 20.83 -2.60
N ILE A 29 7.44 19.58 -3.04
CA ILE A 29 7.36 18.42 -2.14
C ILE A 29 8.66 18.21 -1.38
N GLN A 30 9.81 18.27 -2.08
CA GLN A 30 11.13 18.16 -1.47
C GLN A 30 11.37 19.25 -0.42
N GLU A 31 10.95 20.49 -0.69
CA GLU A 31 10.98 21.60 0.27
C GLU A 31 10.07 21.33 1.49
N GLU A 32 8.86 20.81 1.28
CA GLU A 32 7.91 20.51 2.36
C GLU A 32 8.41 19.41 3.32
N ILE A 33 9.09 18.41 2.78
CA ILE A 33 9.64 17.29 3.57
C ILE A 33 11.09 17.52 4.01
N GLY A 34 11.74 18.61 3.55
CA GLY A 34 13.14 18.88 3.86
C GLY A 34 14.13 17.93 3.18
N GLU A 35 13.80 17.35 2.02
CA GLU A 35 14.69 16.49 1.25
C GLU A 35 15.67 17.35 0.42
N THR A 36 16.92 17.40 0.86
CA THR A 36 18.04 18.05 0.17
C THR A 36 19.20 17.06 0.09
N GLU A 37 20.18 17.29 -0.78
CA GLU A 37 21.38 16.43 -0.81
C GLU A 37 22.11 16.37 0.54
N GLU A 38 22.11 17.48 1.29
CA GLU A 38 22.73 17.57 2.59
C GLU A 38 21.96 16.78 3.66
N SER A 39 20.65 17.00 3.78
CA SER A 39 19.81 16.26 4.72
C SER A 39 19.77 14.77 4.37
N ARG A 40 19.76 14.41 3.08
CA ARG A 40 19.83 13.01 2.64
C ARG A 40 21.09 12.33 3.16
N ARG A 41 22.26 12.94 2.94
CA ARG A 41 23.54 12.39 3.38
C ARG A 41 23.61 12.31 4.91
N GLU A 42 23.24 13.36 5.61
CA GLU A 42 23.41 13.43 7.06
C GLU A 42 22.40 12.54 7.79
N CYS A 43 21.13 12.55 7.38
CA CYS A 43 20.11 11.72 8.00
C CYS A 43 20.35 10.22 7.73
N LEU A 44 20.80 9.84 6.53
CA LEU A 44 21.18 8.45 6.26
C LEU A 44 22.35 8.00 7.15
N ARG A 45 23.35 8.86 7.35
CA ARG A 45 24.48 8.57 8.24
C ARG A 45 24.03 8.36 9.68
N ILE A 46 23.31 9.33 10.26
CA ILE A 46 22.80 9.27 11.64
C ILE A 46 21.88 8.05 11.83
N LEU A 47 20.96 7.82 10.90
CA LEU A 47 20.01 6.72 11.00
C LEU A 47 20.72 5.36 10.91
N SER A 48 21.73 5.23 10.04
CA SER A 48 22.53 4.01 9.95
C SER A 48 23.34 3.76 11.23
N GLU A 49 23.96 4.79 11.81
CA GLU A 49 24.71 4.69 13.08
C GLU A 49 23.80 4.22 14.21
N THR A 50 22.66 4.90 14.42
CA THR A 50 21.71 4.59 15.49
C THR A 50 21.03 3.22 15.32
N LEU A 51 20.77 2.77 14.09
CA LEU A 51 20.24 1.42 13.85
C LEU A 51 21.28 0.32 14.09
N ASN A 52 22.57 0.59 13.90
CA ASN A 52 23.65 -0.36 14.20
C ASN A 52 23.84 -0.59 15.71
N GLU A 53 23.38 0.34 16.55
CA GLU A 53 23.41 0.19 18.01
C GLU A 53 22.34 -0.80 18.53
N LEU A 54 21.37 -1.20 17.71
CA LEU A 54 20.34 -2.17 18.08
C LEU A 54 20.89 -3.60 18.08
N GLU A 55 21.11 -4.16 19.27
CA GLU A 55 21.67 -5.51 19.41
C GLU A 55 20.68 -6.63 19.09
N ASP A 56 19.39 -6.42 19.31
CA ASP A 56 18.31 -7.43 19.19
C ASP A 56 17.62 -7.44 17.82
N VAL A 57 17.89 -6.43 16.98
CA VAL A 57 17.27 -6.23 15.67
C VAL A 57 18.34 -6.25 14.58
N GLU A 58 18.10 -7.03 13.53
CA GLU A 58 18.90 -6.97 12.29
C GLU A 58 18.23 -5.99 11.32
N CYS A 59 18.73 -4.77 11.28
CA CYS A 59 18.13 -3.69 10.48
C CYS A 59 18.53 -3.77 9.00
N CYS A 60 17.62 -3.35 8.12
CA CYS A 60 17.91 -3.16 6.70
C CYS A 60 18.61 -1.82 6.51
N MET A 61 19.84 -1.85 5.97
CA MET A 61 20.66 -0.66 5.73
C MET A 61 20.61 -0.18 4.27
N ASP A 62 19.69 -0.73 3.47
CA ASP A 62 19.46 -0.25 2.11
C ASP A 62 18.98 1.20 2.13
N GLU A 63 19.64 2.09 1.38
CA GLU A 63 19.27 3.51 1.34
C GLU A 63 17.81 3.69 0.89
N GLY A 64 17.35 2.91 -0.09
CA GLY A 64 15.97 2.97 -0.59
C GLY A 64 14.94 2.59 0.48
N PHE A 65 15.26 1.62 1.34
CA PHE A 65 14.46 1.29 2.52
C PHE A 65 14.44 2.43 3.52
N LEU A 66 15.60 2.95 3.93
CA LEU A 66 15.72 4.02 4.93
C LEU A 66 15.04 5.32 4.47
N LEU A 67 15.16 5.67 3.19
CA LEU A 67 14.55 6.89 2.62
C LEU A 67 13.02 6.91 2.75
N LYS A 68 12.34 5.75 2.73
CA LYS A 68 10.89 5.68 2.95
C LYS A 68 10.50 6.27 4.31
N PHE A 69 11.28 5.94 5.34
CA PHE A 69 11.04 6.39 6.70
C PHE A 69 11.48 7.85 6.90
N LEU A 70 12.58 8.25 6.28
CA LEU A 70 13.03 9.65 6.31
C LEU A 70 12.02 10.59 5.63
N ARG A 71 11.49 10.23 4.47
CA ARG A 71 10.49 11.04 3.75
C ARG A 71 9.23 11.28 4.56
N VAL A 72 8.63 10.22 5.13
CA VAL A 72 7.43 10.36 5.98
C VAL A 72 7.73 11.06 7.31
N ALA A 73 8.98 11.00 7.78
CA ALA A 73 9.43 11.73 8.96
C ALA A 73 9.83 13.19 8.66
N LYS A 74 9.74 13.65 7.40
CA LYS A 74 10.22 14.97 6.97
C LYS A 74 11.69 15.22 7.33
N PHE A 75 12.51 14.19 7.10
CA PHE A 75 13.96 14.16 7.39
C PHE A 75 14.31 14.44 8.87
N ASP A 76 13.37 14.15 9.78
CA ASP A 76 13.63 14.07 11.21
C ASP A 76 14.18 12.68 11.56
N CYS A 77 15.48 12.60 11.91
CA CYS A 77 16.17 11.35 12.17
C CYS A 77 15.57 10.56 13.34
N GLU A 78 15.18 11.25 14.42
CA GLU A 78 14.64 10.61 15.62
C GLU A 78 13.27 10.01 15.32
N LYS A 79 12.40 10.76 14.64
CA LYS A 79 11.10 10.24 14.18
C LYS A 79 11.27 9.09 13.19
N ALA A 80 12.24 9.16 12.27
CA ALA A 80 12.51 8.09 11.32
C ALA A 80 12.95 6.81 12.04
N PHE A 81 13.85 6.93 13.01
CA PHE A 81 14.29 5.82 13.86
C PHE A 81 13.14 5.18 14.62
N ASP A 82 12.27 5.98 15.25
CA ASP A 82 11.08 5.49 15.94
C ASP A 82 10.10 4.76 15.00
N ARG A 83 9.91 5.28 13.79
CA ARG A 83 9.08 4.63 12.76
C ARG A 83 9.66 3.30 12.31
N ILE A 84 10.99 3.19 12.15
CA ILE A 84 11.64 1.91 11.81
C ILE A 84 11.48 0.89 12.93
N LYS A 85 11.67 1.28 14.19
CA LYS A 85 11.37 0.39 15.34
C LYS A 85 9.91 -0.04 15.33
N GLY A 86 8.99 0.89 15.06
CA GLY A 86 7.56 0.61 14.91
C GLY A 86 7.28 -0.40 13.79
N TYR A 87 7.93 -0.24 12.64
CA TYR A 87 7.85 -1.17 11.52
C TYR A 87 8.29 -2.59 11.91
N TYR A 88 9.43 -2.75 12.58
CA TYR A 88 9.88 -4.07 13.02
C TYR A 88 8.98 -4.68 14.09
N LYS A 89 8.43 -3.87 15.01
CA LYS A 89 7.41 -4.35 15.97
C LYS A 89 6.13 -4.82 15.28
N MET A 90 5.67 -4.07 14.29
CA MET A 90 4.51 -4.46 13.47
C MET A 90 4.80 -5.76 12.71
N GLN A 91 6.00 -5.92 12.17
CA GLN A 91 6.42 -7.15 11.49
C GLN A 91 6.37 -8.37 12.44
N GLU A 92 6.77 -8.23 13.70
CA GLU A 92 6.65 -9.31 14.70
C GLU A 92 5.19 -9.69 14.99
N MET A 93 4.33 -8.67 15.12
CA MET A 93 2.90 -8.90 15.29
C MET A 93 2.32 -9.65 14.09
N LEU A 94 2.65 -9.20 12.87
CA LEU A 94 2.20 -9.82 11.63
C LEU A 94 2.72 -11.25 11.49
N THR A 95 3.99 -11.50 11.81
CA THR A 95 4.58 -12.85 11.81
C THR A 95 3.77 -13.80 12.70
N ASN A 96 3.42 -13.34 13.91
CA ASN A 96 2.63 -14.14 14.84
C ASN A 96 1.20 -14.40 14.38
N LEU A 97 0.57 -13.42 13.71
CA LEU A 97 -0.77 -13.56 13.13
C LEU A 97 -0.78 -14.51 11.92
N LEU A 98 0.26 -14.44 11.08
CA LEU A 98 0.30 -15.11 9.78
C LEU A 98 0.93 -16.50 9.81
N LYS A 99 1.68 -16.88 10.85
CA LYS A 99 2.41 -18.18 10.91
C LYS A 99 1.57 -19.43 10.67
N ASN A 100 0.26 -19.37 10.92
CA ASN A 100 -0.68 -20.48 10.71
C ASN A 100 -1.65 -20.23 9.55
N THR A 101 -1.35 -19.25 8.69
CA THR A 101 -2.20 -18.86 7.57
C THR A 101 -1.70 -19.50 6.29
N SER A 102 -2.61 -20.02 5.49
CA SER A 102 -2.34 -20.54 4.15
C SER A 102 -3.50 -20.19 3.23
N ILE A 103 -3.19 -19.78 2.00
CA ILE A 103 -4.13 -19.32 0.99
C ILE A 103 -3.86 -20.09 -0.30
N PRO A 104 -4.81 -20.90 -0.81
CA PRO A 104 -4.69 -21.49 -2.13
C PRO A 104 -4.62 -20.40 -3.21
N ILE A 105 -3.70 -20.53 -4.17
CA ILE A 105 -3.52 -19.54 -5.22
C ILE A 105 -4.78 -19.32 -6.07
N SER A 106 -5.58 -20.37 -6.31
CA SER A 106 -6.88 -20.25 -6.99
C SER A 106 -7.86 -19.35 -6.24
N THR A 107 -7.83 -19.32 -4.90
CA THR A 107 -8.67 -18.41 -4.11
C THR A 107 -8.34 -16.96 -4.45
N ILE A 108 -7.05 -16.62 -4.57
CA ILE A 108 -6.60 -15.26 -4.87
C ILE A 108 -6.98 -14.89 -6.31
N ARG A 109 -6.68 -15.76 -7.29
CA ARG A 109 -6.97 -15.52 -8.72
C ARG A 109 -8.46 -15.31 -8.99
N ASN A 110 -9.34 -15.97 -8.23
CA ASN A 110 -10.79 -15.83 -8.33
C ASN A 110 -11.34 -14.65 -7.50
N MET A 111 -10.53 -14.00 -6.66
CA MET A 111 -10.92 -12.93 -5.76
C MET A 111 -10.25 -11.62 -6.16
N LYS A 112 -10.61 -11.09 -7.32
CA LYS A 112 -10.11 -9.80 -7.80
C LYS A 112 -10.80 -8.64 -7.07
N TYR A 113 -10.28 -8.30 -5.89
CA TYR A 113 -10.90 -7.30 -5.01
C TYR A 113 -10.11 -5.99 -4.90
N THR A 114 -8.81 -5.96 -5.21
CA THR A 114 -7.96 -4.76 -5.02
C THR A 114 -7.26 -4.33 -6.31
N PHE A 115 -7.35 -3.03 -6.61
CA PHE A 115 -6.89 -2.45 -7.86
C PHE A 115 -6.26 -1.09 -7.64
N ALA A 116 -5.31 -0.70 -8.50
CA ALA A 116 -4.86 0.68 -8.64
C ALA A 116 -5.51 1.34 -9.86
N LEU A 117 -5.74 2.63 -9.76
CA LEU A 117 -6.09 3.46 -10.93
C LEU A 117 -4.83 3.73 -11.76
N PRO A 118 -4.94 3.82 -13.10
CA PRO A 118 -3.80 4.11 -13.99
C PRO A 118 -3.29 5.55 -13.86
N TYR A 119 -4.02 6.41 -13.15
CA TYR A 119 -3.68 7.81 -12.91
C TYR A 119 -3.69 8.10 -11.41
N ARG A 120 -2.81 9.00 -11.00
CA ARG A 120 -2.72 9.53 -9.63
C ARG A 120 -3.79 10.59 -9.39
N ALA A 121 -4.10 10.84 -8.12
CA ALA A 121 -4.97 11.94 -7.74
C ALA A 121 -4.31 13.31 -7.98
N LYS A 122 -5.06 14.39 -7.74
CA LYS A 122 -4.58 15.77 -7.93
C LYS A 122 -3.35 16.11 -7.08
N ASP A 123 -3.24 15.50 -5.91
CA ASP A 123 -2.09 15.62 -5.00
C ASP A 123 -0.94 14.65 -5.34
N ASN A 124 -1.04 13.92 -6.44
CA ASN A 124 -0.13 12.86 -6.88
C ASN A 124 -0.09 11.59 -6.00
N SER A 125 -1.00 11.46 -5.02
CA SER A 125 -1.18 10.19 -4.32
C SER A 125 -1.63 9.11 -5.31
N ILE A 126 -1.16 7.88 -5.09
CA ILE A 126 -1.74 6.73 -5.79
C ILE A 126 -3.16 6.52 -5.30
N VAL A 127 -4.10 6.25 -6.20
CA VAL A 127 -5.48 5.88 -5.84
C VAL A 127 -5.66 4.38 -6.02
N THR A 128 -6.11 3.70 -4.97
CA THR A 128 -6.46 2.27 -5.01
C THR A 128 -7.93 2.07 -4.64
N VAL A 129 -8.51 0.98 -5.12
CA VAL A 129 -9.89 0.58 -4.87
C VAL A 129 -9.90 -0.84 -4.32
N ALA A 130 -10.44 -1.02 -3.12
CA ALA A 130 -10.68 -2.32 -2.50
C ALA A 130 -12.19 -2.59 -2.44
N ARG A 131 -12.66 -3.57 -3.23
CA ARG A 131 -14.05 -4.01 -3.30
C ARG A 131 -14.34 -5.07 -2.25
N MET A 132 -14.89 -4.65 -1.13
CA MET A 132 -15.06 -5.49 0.05
C MET A 132 -16.15 -6.57 -0.14
N GLY A 133 -17.16 -6.31 -0.98
CA GLY A 133 -18.22 -7.28 -1.28
C GLY A 133 -17.77 -8.51 -2.08
N VAL A 134 -16.60 -8.43 -2.72
CA VAL A 134 -16.01 -9.54 -3.50
C VAL A 134 -15.34 -10.58 -2.59
N ILE A 135 -14.96 -10.21 -1.37
CA ILE A 135 -14.18 -11.06 -0.47
C ILE A 135 -15.07 -12.16 0.13
N ASP A 136 -14.69 -13.41 -0.13
CA ASP A 136 -15.37 -14.60 0.38
C ASP A 136 -14.61 -15.20 1.57
N TYR A 137 -14.97 -14.76 2.79
CA TYR A 137 -14.34 -15.22 4.03
C TYR A 137 -14.63 -16.70 4.38
N SER A 138 -15.41 -17.43 3.58
CA SER A 138 -15.48 -18.89 3.69
C SER A 138 -14.29 -19.59 3.02
N LYS A 139 -13.57 -18.88 2.13
CA LYS A 139 -12.43 -19.39 1.36
C LYS A 139 -11.08 -18.81 1.79
N ILE A 140 -11.09 -17.67 2.49
CA ILE A 140 -9.89 -17.00 2.98
C ILE A 140 -10.11 -16.47 4.40
N SER A 141 -9.10 -16.59 5.26
CA SER A 141 -9.14 -15.97 6.60
C SER A 141 -8.97 -14.45 6.51
N PHE A 142 -9.36 -13.74 7.57
CA PHE A 142 -9.12 -12.30 7.66
C PHE A 142 -7.63 -11.96 7.65
N GLU A 143 -6.81 -12.75 8.32
CA GLU A 143 -5.35 -12.62 8.35
C GLU A 143 -4.75 -12.86 6.97
N GLY A 144 -5.17 -13.91 6.26
CA GLY A 144 -4.70 -14.21 4.91
C GLY A 144 -5.08 -13.12 3.92
N ARG A 145 -6.31 -12.62 4.01
CA ARG A 145 -6.71 -11.44 3.25
C ARG A 145 -5.84 -10.24 3.60
N SER A 146 -5.58 -9.97 4.88
CA SER A 146 -4.79 -8.81 5.32
C SER A 146 -3.36 -8.88 4.80
N PHE A 147 -2.78 -10.08 4.70
CA PHE A 147 -1.48 -10.30 4.06
C PHE A 147 -1.46 -9.83 2.61
N LEU A 148 -2.53 -10.08 1.83
CA LEU A 148 -2.63 -9.62 0.44
C LEU A 148 -2.60 -8.09 0.32
N ASP A 149 -3.20 -7.36 1.27
CA ASP A 149 -3.08 -5.89 1.33
C ASP A 149 -1.68 -5.43 1.68
N ILE A 150 -1.01 -6.14 2.59
CA ILE A 150 0.36 -5.80 2.99
C ILE A 150 1.30 -5.94 1.79
N ILE A 151 1.30 -7.09 1.09
CA ILE A 151 2.22 -7.33 -0.03
C ILE A 151 1.96 -6.36 -1.20
N SER A 152 0.68 -6.05 -1.47
CA SER A 152 0.33 -5.06 -2.51
C SER A 152 0.76 -3.65 -2.11
N THR A 153 0.59 -3.27 -0.84
CA THR A 153 1.04 -1.97 -0.31
C THR A 153 2.56 -1.84 -0.34
N VAL A 154 3.30 -2.87 0.07
CA VAL A 154 4.77 -2.91 0.00
C VAL A 154 5.24 -2.72 -1.44
N ASN A 155 4.53 -3.31 -2.41
CA ASN A 155 4.87 -3.17 -3.82
C ASN A 155 4.65 -1.75 -4.36
N ILE A 156 3.51 -1.11 -4.08
CA ILE A 156 3.26 0.28 -4.54
C ILE A 156 4.20 1.29 -3.87
N LEU A 157 4.70 1.00 -2.66
CA LEU A 157 5.70 1.81 -1.95
C LEU A 157 7.10 1.75 -2.55
N LYS A 158 7.35 0.89 -3.56
CA LYS A 158 8.61 0.96 -4.33
C LYS A 158 8.68 2.21 -5.20
N ASN A 159 7.53 2.80 -5.54
CA ASN A 159 7.49 4.01 -6.35
C ASN A 159 7.81 5.26 -5.50
N PRO A 160 8.80 6.09 -5.89
CA PRO A 160 9.22 7.25 -5.11
C PRO A 160 8.15 8.34 -5.01
N ILE A 161 7.31 8.54 -6.05
CA ILE A 161 6.19 9.50 -5.98
C ILE A 161 5.21 9.05 -4.91
N THR A 162 4.90 7.75 -4.83
CA THR A 162 4.02 7.20 -3.79
C THR A 162 4.58 7.40 -2.38
N GLN A 163 5.90 7.29 -2.20
CA GLN A 163 6.53 7.54 -0.89
C GLN A 163 6.40 9.01 -0.44
N MET A 164 6.41 9.96 -1.39
CA MET A 164 6.33 11.38 -1.09
C MET A 164 4.88 11.89 -1.02
N CYS A 165 4.00 11.39 -1.89
CA CYS A 165 2.64 11.91 -2.08
C CYS A 165 1.57 11.05 -1.38
N GLY A 166 1.95 9.87 -0.87
CA GLY A 166 1.04 8.99 -0.12
C GLY A 166 0.11 8.14 -0.98
N ILE A 167 -0.86 7.54 -0.31
CA ILE A 167 -1.80 6.54 -0.83
C ILE A 167 -3.21 6.97 -0.43
N THR A 168 -4.12 7.00 -1.40
CA THR A 168 -5.55 7.20 -1.22
C THR A 168 -6.26 5.87 -1.51
N ILE A 169 -6.97 5.31 -0.54
CA ILE A 169 -7.67 4.02 -0.67
C ILE A 169 -9.18 4.27 -0.65
N ILE A 170 -9.88 3.78 -1.67
CA ILE A 170 -11.34 3.73 -1.71
C ILE A 170 -11.76 2.33 -1.27
N PHE A 171 -12.45 2.23 -0.13
CA PHE A 171 -13.11 0.99 0.28
C PHE A 171 -14.54 0.99 -0.24
N ASP A 172 -14.79 0.17 -1.27
CA ASP A 172 -16.12 -0.04 -1.82
C ASP A 172 -16.82 -1.16 -1.06
N PHE A 173 -17.86 -0.80 -0.31
CA PHE A 173 -18.68 -1.71 0.48
C PHE A 173 -19.96 -2.16 -0.25
N ALA A 174 -20.11 -1.87 -1.55
CA ALA A 174 -21.16 -2.49 -2.35
C ALA A 174 -21.10 -4.02 -2.20
N ASP A 175 -22.27 -4.64 -2.04
CA ASP A 175 -22.45 -6.08 -1.80
C ASP A 175 -21.74 -6.66 -0.56
N PHE A 176 -21.27 -5.83 0.37
CA PHE A 176 -20.66 -6.30 1.61
C PHE A 176 -21.67 -7.05 2.49
N LYS A 177 -21.36 -8.30 2.82
CA LYS A 177 -22.28 -9.20 3.53
C LYS A 177 -22.11 -9.09 5.05
N TYR A 178 -23.20 -9.24 5.79
CA TYR A 178 -23.15 -9.34 7.25
C TYR A 178 -22.29 -10.51 7.74
N SER A 179 -22.30 -11.64 7.02
CA SER A 179 -21.43 -12.78 7.32
C SER A 179 -19.95 -12.42 7.23
N SER A 180 -19.57 -11.51 6.32
CA SER A 180 -18.20 -11.00 6.20
C SER A 180 -17.81 -10.16 7.40
N LEU A 181 -18.73 -9.36 7.96
CA LEU A 181 -18.49 -8.59 9.18
C LEU A 181 -18.12 -9.50 10.37
N LEU A 182 -18.76 -10.67 10.48
CA LEU A 182 -18.48 -11.64 11.56
C LEU A 182 -17.09 -12.28 11.45
N ALA A 183 -16.50 -12.30 10.26
CA ALA A 183 -15.15 -12.83 10.02
C ALA A 183 -14.04 -11.80 10.29
N VAL A 184 -14.36 -10.51 10.33
CA VAL A 184 -13.39 -9.44 10.56
C VAL A 184 -12.97 -9.42 12.02
N ASN A 185 -11.66 -9.37 12.28
CA ASN A 185 -11.14 -9.10 13.62
C ASN A 185 -11.19 -7.60 13.90
N PRO A 186 -12.09 -7.11 14.80
CA PRO A 186 -12.29 -5.67 14.97
C PRO A 186 -11.05 -4.96 15.49
N LYS A 187 -10.29 -5.59 16.41
CA LYS A 187 -9.08 -4.98 16.97
C LYS A 187 -8.04 -4.74 15.87
N ILE A 188 -7.79 -5.75 15.04
CA ILE A 188 -6.82 -5.64 13.95
C ILE A 188 -7.30 -4.60 12.92
N ALA A 189 -8.59 -4.60 12.57
CA ALA A 189 -9.16 -3.60 11.66
C ALA A 189 -9.01 -2.17 12.22
N PHE A 190 -9.30 -1.96 13.50
CA PHE A 190 -9.09 -0.66 14.16
C PHE A 190 -7.61 -0.26 14.19
N ASP A 191 -6.70 -1.18 14.47
CA ASP A 191 -5.25 -0.91 14.47
C ASP A 191 -4.76 -0.46 13.07
N TYR A 192 -5.29 -1.05 11.98
CA TYR A 192 -5.01 -0.59 10.61
C TYR A 192 -5.62 0.79 10.32
N MET A 193 -6.89 0.97 10.69
CA MET A 193 -7.66 2.18 10.42
C MET A 193 -7.17 3.40 11.21
N TYR A 194 -6.57 3.20 12.39
CA TYR A 194 -6.12 4.27 13.27
C TYR A 194 -5.11 5.23 12.61
N TYR A 195 -4.29 4.71 11.69
CA TYR A 195 -3.29 5.51 10.96
C TYR A 195 -3.81 6.12 9.66
N MET A 196 -5.06 5.84 9.28
CA MET A 196 -5.67 6.31 8.04
C MET A 196 -6.57 7.51 8.29
N GLN A 197 -6.52 8.49 7.39
CA GLN A 197 -7.55 9.52 7.35
C GLN A 197 -8.77 8.97 6.62
N ILE A 198 -9.86 8.76 7.38
CA ILE A 198 -11.08 8.12 6.85
C ILE A 198 -12.09 9.19 6.48
N TYR A 199 -12.54 9.13 5.23
CA TYR A 199 -13.66 9.91 4.72
C TYR A 199 -14.78 8.96 4.33
N VAL A 200 -16.00 9.25 4.78
CA VAL A 200 -17.19 8.44 4.46
C VAL A 200 -18.02 9.18 3.43
N TYR A 201 -18.28 8.52 2.31
CA TYR A 201 -19.05 9.08 1.19
C TYR A 201 -20.40 8.36 1.09
N PRO A 202 -21.51 9.01 1.46
CA PRO A 202 -22.81 8.35 1.44
C PRO A 202 -23.37 8.28 0.02
N ASN A 203 -23.89 7.11 -0.37
CA ASN A 203 -24.44 6.89 -1.72
C ASN A 203 -25.62 7.81 -2.09
N ASN A 204 -26.22 8.51 -1.11
CA ASN A 204 -27.39 9.37 -1.34
C ASN A 204 -27.04 10.77 -1.87
N ASP A 205 -25.76 11.12 -2.03
CA ASP A 205 -25.35 12.42 -2.54
C ASP A 205 -25.01 12.42 -4.05
N ASN A 206 -25.22 11.28 -4.73
CA ASN A 206 -24.89 11.08 -6.13
C ASN A 206 -23.40 11.33 -6.43
N TRP A 207 -22.52 10.77 -5.60
CA TRP A 207 -21.06 10.79 -5.71
C TRP A 207 -20.42 12.18 -5.52
N LYS A 208 -21.20 13.20 -5.14
CA LYS A 208 -20.67 14.58 -5.03
C LYS A 208 -19.50 14.68 -4.06
N SER A 209 -19.61 14.05 -2.89
CA SER A 209 -18.54 14.09 -1.89
C SER A 209 -17.30 13.33 -2.37
N LEU A 210 -17.47 12.18 -3.05
CA LEU A 210 -16.34 11.46 -3.65
C LEU A 210 -15.65 12.30 -4.74
N HIS A 211 -16.44 12.90 -5.64
CA HIS A 211 -15.95 13.75 -6.73
C HIS A 211 -15.25 15.03 -6.24
N SER A 212 -15.53 15.47 -5.02
CA SER A 212 -14.83 16.60 -4.40
C SER A 212 -13.36 16.27 -4.07
N CYS A 213 -13.05 14.99 -3.85
CA CYS A 213 -11.71 14.52 -3.52
C CYS A 213 -11.01 13.87 -4.72
N ILE A 214 -11.73 13.01 -5.45
CA ILE A 214 -11.20 12.25 -6.58
C ILE A 214 -12.03 12.57 -7.82
N PRO A 215 -11.42 13.13 -8.87
CA PRO A 215 -12.16 13.57 -10.06
C PRO A 215 -12.78 12.38 -10.82
N PRO A 216 -14.01 12.52 -11.35
CA PRO A 216 -14.70 11.44 -12.08
C PRO A 216 -13.91 10.94 -13.30
N GLU A 217 -13.07 11.76 -13.91
CA GLU A 217 -12.26 11.42 -15.08
C GLU A 217 -11.27 10.27 -14.84
N ILE A 218 -10.80 10.10 -13.60
CA ILE A 218 -9.88 9.01 -13.23
C ILE A 218 -10.58 7.88 -12.49
N LEU A 219 -11.82 8.09 -12.03
CA LEU A 219 -12.59 7.10 -11.27
C LEU A 219 -13.22 6.03 -12.18
N PRO A 220 -13.36 4.79 -11.68
CA PRO A 220 -14.10 3.74 -12.38
C PRO A 220 -15.56 4.12 -12.65
N GLU A 221 -16.13 3.63 -13.76
CA GLU A 221 -17.54 3.84 -14.12
C GLU A 221 -18.53 3.38 -13.03
N ASP A 222 -18.23 2.30 -12.31
CA ASP A 222 -19.06 1.78 -11.22
C ASP A 222 -18.93 2.58 -9.91
N LEU A 223 -18.01 3.55 -9.86
CA LEU A 223 -17.85 4.50 -8.77
C LEU A 223 -18.17 5.94 -9.23
N GLY A 224 -19.04 6.07 -10.25
CA GLY A 224 -19.52 7.37 -10.74
C GLY A 224 -18.56 8.11 -11.67
N GLY A 225 -17.48 7.47 -12.11
CA GLY A 225 -16.48 8.05 -13.00
C GLY A 225 -16.63 7.68 -14.48
N HIS A 226 -15.55 7.90 -15.24
CA HIS A 226 -15.48 7.68 -16.69
C HIS A 226 -14.45 6.61 -17.10
N LEU A 227 -13.69 6.06 -16.15
CA LEU A 227 -12.63 5.10 -16.42
C LEU A 227 -13.22 3.68 -16.61
N PRO A 228 -13.01 3.03 -17.77
CA PRO A 228 -13.45 1.66 -17.96
C PRO A 228 -12.77 0.70 -16.99
N LYS A 229 -13.53 -0.28 -16.45
CA LYS A 229 -13.00 -1.27 -15.50
C LYS A 229 -11.80 -2.07 -16.04
N SER A 230 -11.69 -2.23 -17.36
CA SER A 230 -10.58 -2.93 -18.01
C SER A 230 -9.24 -2.18 -17.93
N ARG A 231 -9.25 -0.88 -17.60
CA ARG A 231 -8.05 -0.06 -17.38
C ARG A 231 -7.51 -0.15 -15.94
N LEU A 232 -8.24 -0.80 -15.03
CA LEU A 232 -7.81 -0.97 -13.65
C LEU A 232 -6.65 -1.96 -13.57
N ILE A 233 -5.68 -1.64 -12.74
CA ILE A 233 -4.46 -2.44 -12.59
C ILE A 233 -4.65 -3.34 -11.38
N ASP A 234 -4.68 -4.65 -11.61
CA ASP A 234 -4.82 -5.66 -10.56
C ASP A 234 -3.58 -5.65 -9.68
N LEU A 235 -3.74 -5.28 -8.41
CA LEU A 235 -2.62 -5.16 -7.47
C LEU A 235 -2.08 -6.51 -7.01
N LEU A 236 -2.74 -7.62 -7.38
CA LEU A 236 -2.36 -8.99 -7.04
C LEU A 236 -2.11 -9.85 -8.30
N ASP A 237 -1.91 -9.24 -9.48
CA ASP A 237 -1.77 -9.97 -10.76
C ASP A 237 -0.68 -11.06 -10.73
N ASP A 238 0.48 -10.74 -10.14
CA ASP A 238 1.59 -11.68 -9.91
C ASP A 238 1.85 -11.88 -8.41
N VAL A 239 0.85 -12.45 -7.73
CA VAL A 239 0.87 -12.55 -6.26
C VAL A 239 2.03 -13.39 -5.71
N GLU A 240 2.48 -14.41 -6.45
CA GLU A 240 3.61 -15.26 -6.05
C GLU A 240 4.91 -14.45 -6.03
N LYS A 241 5.14 -13.61 -7.05
CA LYS A 241 6.25 -12.67 -7.07
C LYS A 241 6.17 -11.66 -5.93
N LEU A 242 4.98 -11.11 -5.66
CA LEU A 242 4.76 -10.15 -4.58
C LEU A 242 5.07 -10.75 -3.20
N GLU A 243 4.63 -11.97 -2.95
CA GLU A 243 4.96 -12.70 -1.72
C GLU A 243 6.47 -12.88 -1.61
N LYS A 244 7.13 -13.42 -2.65
CA LYS A 244 8.57 -13.66 -2.65
C LYS A 244 9.35 -12.38 -2.32
N GLU A 245 9.11 -11.30 -3.05
CA GLU A 245 9.82 -10.02 -2.86
C GLU A 245 9.54 -9.39 -1.49
N THR A 246 8.34 -9.60 -0.93
CA THR A 246 8.01 -9.12 0.42
C THR A 246 8.72 -9.94 1.49
N LEU A 247 8.74 -11.27 1.34
CA LEU A 247 9.42 -12.17 2.28
C LEU A 247 10.95 -12.04 2.24
N GLU A 248 11.53 -11.61 1.13
CA GLU A 248 12.95 -11.23 1.09
C GLU A 248 13.27 -10.08 2.07
N GLN A 249 12.34 -9.15 2.32
CA GLN A 249 12.51 -8.12 3.34
C GLN A 249 12.33 -8.65 4.76
N PHE A 250 11.71 -9.82 4.92
CA PHE A 250 11.45 -10.45 6.22
C PHE A 250 12.69 -11.07 6.86
N GLN A 251 13.81 -11.12 6.14
CA GLN A 251 15.12 -11.44 6.71
C GLN A 251 15.57 -10.42 7.77
N PHE A 252 15.13 -9.17 7.65
CA PHE A 252 15.39 -8.09 8.60
C PHE A 252 14.34 -8.08 9.73
N GLY A 253 14.64 -7.39 10.83
CA GLY A 253 13.80 -7.31 12.03
C GLY A 253 14.39 -8.06 13.22
N TYR A 254 13.56 -8.38 14.20
CA TYR A 254 14.02 -9.00 15.46
C TYR A 254 14.69 -10.35 15.22
N LYS A 255 15.86 -10.57 15.83
CA LYS A 255 16.68 -11.77 15.62
C LYS A 255 15.99 -13.06 16.11
N ILE A 256 15.24 -12.96 17.21
CA ILE A 256 14.59 -14.11 17.88
C ILE A 256 13.60 -14.86 16.98
N THR A 257 12.94 -14.16 16.06
CA THR A 257 11.87 -14.65 15.18
C THR A 257 12.29 -14.73 13.71
N LYS A 258 13.54 -14.40 13.39
CA LYS A 258 14.09 -14.42 12.02
C LYS A 258 13.83 -15.76 11.31
N HIS A 259 14.06 -16.87 12.00
CA HIS A 259 13.83 -18.21 11.45
C HIS A 259 12.36 -18.45 11.07
N VAL A 260 11.41 -18.00 11.91
CA VAL A 260 9.97 -18.12 11.61
C VAL A 260 9.64 -17.32 10.36
N ARG A 261 10.02 -16.03 10.36
CA ARG A 261 9.79 -15.10 9.24
C ARG A 261 10.30 -15.61 7.90
N MET A 262 11.53 -16.14 7.88
CA MET A 262 12.15 -16.66 6.67
C MET A 262 11.55 -18.00 6.20
N SER A 263 10.87 -18.73 7.08
CA SER A 263 10.21 -19.99 6.74
C SER A 263 8.75 -19.83 6.31
N MET A 264 8.19 -18.61 6.40
CA MET A 264 6.79 -18.36 6.08
C MET A 264 6.52 -18.63 4.61
N LYS A 265 5.42 -19.33 4.35
CA LYS A 265 4.84 -19.50 3.04
C LYS A 265 3.34 -19.43 3.21
N ILE A 266 2.75 -18.34 2.73
CA ILE A 266 1.33 -18.03 2.94
C ILE A 266 0.54 -18.42 1.70
N ILE A 267 1.09 -18.20 0.51
CA ILE A 267 0.45 -18.58 -0.75
C ILE A 267 0.94 -19.96 -1.17
N GLU A 268 -0.01 -20.88 -1.36
CA GLU A 268 0.26 -22.26 -1.71
C GLU A 268 -0.31 -22.60 -3.09
N PRO A 269 0.35 -23.50 -3.86
CA PRO A 269 -0.25 -24.04 -5.06
C PRO A 269 -1.54 -24.78 -4.73
N ASP A 270 -2.43 -24.90 -5.72
CA ASP A 270 -3.64 -25.69 -5.57
C ASP A 270 -3.28 -27.16 -5.29
N LYS A 271 -4.02 -27.79 -4.37
CA LYS A 271 -3.85 -29.21 -4.01
C LYS A 271 -4.46 -30.14 -5.05
#